data_AF-A0AAU8PFE9-F1
#
_entry.id   AF-A0AAU8PFE9-F1
#
_cell.length_a   1.000
_cell.length_b   1.000
_cell.length_c   1.000
_cell.angle_alpha   90.00
_cell.angle_beta   90.00
_cell.angle_gamma   90.00
#
_symmetry.space_group_name_H-M   'P 1'
#
loop_
_entity.id
_entity.type
_entity.pdbx_description
1 polymer ?
#
loop_
_entity_poly.entity_id
_entity_poly.type
_entity_poly.pdbx_seq_one_letter_code
_entity_poly.pdbx_strand_id
1 'polypeptide(L)'
;MRTFQQKFLDKVSMQAEINRLAHGDARRVPGEWAMIAGTHMGHLLEAVLQDDREKIEKELLHVAAPLLELHCELQRRVVEEQQLALAF
;
A
#
# COMPACT_ATOMS: atom_id res chain seq x y z
N MET A 1 -9.85 -9.68 22.10
CA MET A 1 -9.92 -10.37 20.79
C MET A 1 -9.94 -9.31 19.69
N ARG A 2 -9.00 -9.31 18.73
CA ARG A 2 -8.99 -8.32 17.64
C ARG A 2 -10.13 -8.58 16.65
N THR A 3 -10.75 -7.52 16.12
CA THR A 3 -11.80 -7.61 15.09
C THR A 3 -11.20 -8.09 13.75
N PHE A 4 -12.05 -8.54 12.82
CA PHE A 4 -11.59 -8.93 11.48
C PHE A 4 -10.91 -7.78 10.73
N GLN A 5 -11.45 -6.57 10.86
CA GLN A 5 -10.87 -5.35 10.28
C GLN A 5 -9.47 -5.09 10.84
N GLN A 6 -9.30 -5.19 12.17
CA GLN A 6 -7.99 -4.97 12.79
C GLN A 6 -6.97 -6.00 12.30
N LYS A 7 -7.35 -7.28 12.22
CA LYS A 7 -6.48 -8.34 11.69
C LYS A 7 -6.07 -8.08 10.24
N PHE A 8 -6.97 -7.55 9.41
CA PHE A 8 -6.65 -7.18 8.04
C PHE A 8 -5.64 -6.04 7.99
N LEU A 9 -5.86 -4.96 8.75
CA LEU A 9 -4.92 -3.84 8.82
C LEU A 9 -3.54 -4.28 9.31
N ASP A 10 -3.47 -5.17 10.30
CA ASP A 10 -2.20 -5.73 10.77
C ASP A 10 -1.44 -6.48 9.65
N LYS A 11 -2.15 -7.28 8.83
CA LYS A 11 -1.56 -7.96 7.67
C LYS A 11 -1.07 -6.96 6.62
N VAL A 12 -1.83 -5.90 6.36
CA VAL A 12 -1.45 -4.85 5.40
C VAL A 12 -0.17 -4.14 5.86
N SER A 13 -0.09 -3.76 7.14
CA SER A 13 1.12 -3.15 7.70
C SER A 13 2.33 -4.09 7.61
N MET A 14 2.14 -5.38 7.90
CA MET A 14 3.19 -6.38 7.76
C MET A 14 3.63 -6.57 6.30
N GLN A 15 2.69 -6.58 5.35
CA GLN A 15 3.02 -6.69 3.92
C GLN A 15 3.81 -5.46 3.44
N ALA A 16 3.46 -4.26 3.89
CA ALA A 16 4.22 -3.04 3.57
C ALA A 16 5.66 -3.14 4.09
N GLU A 17 5.86 -3.65 5.31
CA GLU A 17 7.18 -3.90 5.88
C GLU A 17 7.99 -4.93 5.09
N ILE A 18 7.36 -6.05 4.71
CA ILE A 18 7.98 -7.07 3.85
C ILE A 18 8.42 -6.45 2.51
N ASN A 19 7.58 -5.61 1.91
CA ASN A 19 7.92 -4.96 0.64
C ASN A 19 9.13 -4.02 0.76
N ARG A 20 9.26 -3.28 1.87
CA ARG A 20 10.44 -2.45 2.16
C ARG A 20 11.70 -3.30 2.34
N LEU A 21 11.60 -4.43 3.04
CA LEU A 21 12.73 -5.35 3.21
C LEU A 21 13.16 -5.99 1.88
N ALA A 22 12.21 -6.35 1.02
CA ALA A 22 12.46 -7.05 -0.23
C ALA A 22 12.98 -6.13 -1.35
N HIS A 23 12.48 -4.89 -1.42
CA HIS A 23 12.77 -3.96 -2.52
C HIS A 23 13.59 -2.75 -2.11
N GLY A 24 14.05 -2.71 -0.85
CA GLY A 24 14.72 -1.57 -0.25
C GLY A 24 13.75 -0.46 0.15
N ASP A 25 14.24 0.42 1.02
CA ASP A 25 13.48 1.54 1.58
C ASP A 25 13.58 2.80 0.71
N ALA A 26 13.80 2.61 -0.59
CA ALA A 26 13.91 3.70 -1.54
C ALA A 26 12.57 4.44 -1.62
N ARG A 27 12.58 5.75 -1.33
CA ARG A 27 11.41 6.60 -1.48
C ARG A 27 10.89 6.50 -2.91
N ARG A 28 9.62 6.12 -3.03
CA ARG A 28 8.87 6.18 -4.28
C ARG A 28 8.00 7.43 -4.30
N VAL A 29 7.84 8.02 -5.48
CA VAL A 29 6.90 9.14 -5.66
C VAL A 29 5.46 8.61 -5.71
N PRO A 30 4.44 9.45 -5.40
CA PRO A 30 3.04 9.04 -5.41
C PRO A 30 2.60 8.28 -6.66
N GLY A 31 3.07 8.71 -7.85
CA GLY A 31 2.75 8.06 -9.11
C GLY A 31 3.25 6.61 -9.18
N GLU A 32 4.44 6.32 -8.65
CA GLU A 32 4.99 4.96 -8.63
C GLU A 32 4.18 4.04 -7.71
N TRP A 33 3.77 4.53 -6.53
CA TRP A 33 2.90 3.76 -5.64
C TRP A 33 1.54 3.47 -6.26
N ALA A 34 0.93 4.47 -6.92
CA ALA A 34 -0.34 4.29 -7.63
C ALA A 34 -0.22 3.25 -8.75
N MET A 35 0.90 3.25 -9.49
CA MET A 35 1.15 2.26 -10.53
C MET A 35 1.31 0.84 -9.97
N ILE A 36 2.03 0.68 -8.84
CA ILE A 36 2.17 -0.64 -8.18
C ILE A 36 0.79 -1.14 -7.74
N ALA A 37 -0.01 -0.29 -7.07
CA ALA A 37 -1.36 -0.64 -6.65
C ALA A 37 -2.25 -1.03 -7.85
N GLY A 38 -2.15 -0.29 -8.97
CA GLY A 38 -2.88 -0.58 -10.21
C GLY A 38 -2.51 -1.93 -10.82
N THR A 39 -1.23 -2.28 -10.84
CA THR A 39 -0.76 -3.60 -11.33
C THR A 39 -1.36 -4.73 -10.49
N HIS A 40 -1.28 -4.64 -9.16
CA HIS A 40 -1.86 -5.67 -8.28
C HIS A 40 -3.39 -5.69 -8.31
N MET A 41 -4.03 -4.56 -8.60
CA MET A 41 -5.47 -4.53 -8.83
C MET A 41 -5.84 -5.35 -10.07
N GLY A 42 -5.05 -5.29 -11.14
CA GLY A 42 -5.24 -6.14 -12.32
C GLY A 42 -5.18 -7.63 -11.96
N HIS A 43 -4.17 -8.05 -11.19
CA HIS A 43 -4.06 -9.44 -10.73
C HIS A 43 -5.19 -9.86 -9.79
N LEU A 44 -5.66 -8.95 -8.93
CA LEU A 44 -6.80 -9.20 -8.06
C LEU A 44 -8.07 -9.43 -8.88
N LEU A 45 -8.34 -8.60 -9.88
CA LEU A 45 -9.49 -8.76 -10.76
C LEU A 45 -9.45 -10.08 -11.52
N GLU A 46 -8.28 -10.48 -12.02
CA GLU A 46 -8.07 -11.79 -12.63
C GLU A 46 -8.37 -12.94 -11.66
N ALA A 47 -7.88 -12.85 -10.42
CA ALA A 47 -8.10 -13.86 -9.39
C ALA A 47 -9.59 -14.01 -9.03
N VAL A 48 -10.32 -12.89 -8.94
CA VAL A 48 -11.78 -12.87 -8.72
C VAL A 48 -12.51 -13.55 -9.87
N LEU A 49 -12.13 -13.27 -11.13
CA LEU A 49 -12.73 -13.92 -12.30
C LEU A 49 -12.53 -15.43 -12.31
N GLN A 50 -11.45 -15.93 -11.70
CA GLN A 50 -11.12 -17.35 -11.61
C GLN A 50 -11.67 -18.03 -10.34
N ASP A 51 -12.34 -17.29 -9.43
CA ASP A 51 -12.72 -17.73 -8.08
C ASP A 51 -11.54 -18.33 -7.27
N ASP A 52 -10.32 -17.84 -7.53
CA ASP A 52 -9.11 -18.28 -6.85
C ASP A 52 -8.97 -17.53 -5.52
N ARG A 53 -9.57 -18.09 -4.46
CA ARG A 53 -9.62 -17.48 -3.13
C ARG A 53 -8.24 -17.18 -2.54
N GLU A 54 -7.26 -18.05 -2.75
CA GLU A 54 -5.90 -17.84 -2.23
C GLU A 54 -5.24 -16.64 -2.91
N LYS A 55 -5.34 -16.58 -4.24
CA LYS A 55 -4.80 -15.46 -5.02
C LYS A 55 -5.55 -14.15 -4.74
N ILE A 56 -6.87 -14.20 -4.50
CA ILE A 56 -7.66 -13.04 -4.05
C ILE A 56 -7.11 -12.49 -2.73
N GLU A 57 -6.93 -13.35 -1.71
CA GLU A 57 -6.42 -12.91 -0.41
C GLU A 57 -5.02 -12.30 -0.51
N LYS A 58 -4.15 -12.91 -1.32
CA LYS A 58 -2.80 -12.42 -1.57
C LYS A 58 -2.80 -11.05 -2.27
N GLU A 59 -3.51 -10.93 -3.38
CA GLU A 59 -3.50 -9.69 -4.17
C GLU A 59 -4.25 -8.55 -3.46
N LEU A 60 -5.22 -8.85 -2.57
CA LEU A 60 -5.80 -7.83 -1.68
C LEU A 60 -4.74 -7.16 -0.80
N LEU A 61 -3.80 -7.92 -0.23
CA LEU A 61 -2.70 -7.36 0.56
C LEU A 61 -1.71 -6.59 -0.32
N HIS A 62 -1.42 -7.10 -1.52
CA HIS A 62 -0.53 -6.44 -2.46
C HIS A 62 -1.11 -5.17 -3.09
N VAL A 63 -2.43 -4.97 -3.08
CA VAL A 63 -3.07 -3.70 -3.40
C VAL A 63 -3.04 -2.77 -2.20
N ALA A 64 -3.47 -3.26 -1.04
CA ALA A 64 -3.65 -2.43 0.15
C ALA A 64 -2.33 -1.87 0.70
N ALA A 65 -1.24 -2.65 0.68
CA ALA A 65 0.04 -2.20 1.21
C ALA A 65 0.64 -1.00 0.43
N PRO A 66 0.74 -1.03 -0.91
CA PRO A 66 1.12 0.15 -1.69
C PRO A 66 0.19 1.36 -1.52
N LEU A 67 -1.12 1.15 -1.31
CA LEU A 67 -2.05 2.25 -1.02
C LEU A 67 -1.81 2.88 0.35
N LEU A 68 -1.44 2.06 1.35
CA LEU A 68 -1.01 2.56 2.66
C LEU A 68 0.27 3.40 2.52
N GLU A 69 1.26 2.93 1.76
CA GLU A 69 2.51 3.67 1.51
C GLU A 69 2.25 4.97 0.75
N LEU A 70 1.38 4.95 -0.26
CA LEU A 70 0.93 6.13 -0.98
C LEU A 70 0.30 7.16 -0.02
N HIS A 71 -0.59 6.71 0.87
CA HIS A 71 -1.20 7.60 1.85
C HIS A 71 -0.16 8.24 2.77
N CYS A 72 0.76 7.44 3.31
CA CYS A 72 1.86 7.92 4.15
C CYS A 72 2.72 8.97 3.42
N GLU A 73 3.07 8.69 2.16
CA GLU A 73 3.85 9.59 1.31
C GLU A 73 3.14 10.93 1.07
N LEU A 74 1.83 10.91 0.83
CA LEU A 74 1.03 12.12 0.66
C LEU A 74 0.95 12.95 1.95
N GLN A 75 0.69 12.30 3.09
CA GLN A 75 0.65 13.00 4.38
C GLN A 75 1.98 13.68 4.71
N ARG A 76 3.08 12.99 4.42
CA ARG A 76 4.43 13.53 4.64
C ARG A 76 4.71 14.77 3.78
N ARG A 77 4.30 14.77 2.51
CA ARG A 77 4.45 15.93 1.61
C ARG A 77 3.66 17.14 2.10
N VAL A 78 2.43 16.93 2.56
CA VAL A 78 1.60 18.01 3.14
C VAL A 78 2.32 18.68 4.31
N VAL A 79 2.95 17.90 5.20
CA VAL A 79 3.71 18.43 6.33
C VAL A 79 4.95 19.21 5.86
N GLU A 80 5.69 18.69 4.88
CA GLU A 80 6.87 19.36 4.33
C GLU A 80 6.50 20.69 3.63
N GLU A 81 5.41 20.72 2.89
CA GLU A 81 4.88 21.93 2.22
C GLU A 81 4.46 23.01 3.24
N GLN A 82 3.80 22.61 4.33
CA GLN A 82 3.44 23.53 5.42
C GLN A 82 4.67 24.11 6.13
N GLN A 83 5.69 23.28 6.37
CA GLN A 83 6.94 23.73 7.00
C GLN A 83 7.69 24.73 6.11
N LEU A 84 7.74 24.47 4.80
CA LEU A 84 8.32 25.40 3.82
C LEU A 84 7.56 26.72 3.80
N ALA A 85 6.22 26.68 3.81
CA ALA A 85 5.39 27.90 3.81
C ALA A 85 5.54 28.77 5.07
N LEU A 86 5.97 28.19 6.20
CA LEU A 86 6.26 28.92 7.44
C LEU A 86 7.71 29.43 7.54
N ALA A 87 8.58 28.99 6.63
CA ALA A 87 10.00 29.35 6.60
C ALA A 87 10.31 30.56 5.70
N PHE A 88 9.32 31.08 4.99
CA PHE A 88 9.38 32.26 4.11
C PHE A 88 8.28 33.26 4.46
#